data_AF-A0A971YMY4-F1
#
_entry.id   AF-A0A971YMY4-F1
#
_cell.length_a   1.000
_cell.length_b   1.000
_cell.length_c   1.000
_cell.angle_alpha   90.00
_cell.angle_beta   90.00
_cell.angle_gamma   90.00
#
_symmetry.space_group_name_H-M   'P 1'
#
loop_
_entity.id
_entity.type
_entity.pdbx_description
1 polymer ?
#
loop_
_entity_poly.entity_id
_entity_poly.type
_entity_poly.pdbx_seq_one_letter_code
_entity_poly.pdbx_strand_id
1 'polypeptide(L)' 'MPQNRSCLTDHVCARIVPIFSSLDTAGLLEVSSLIEHREYQRGELLFSQGDAGNYLYIVRFGRIKLYTVSGFSRRPPANN' A
#
# COMPACT_ATOMS: atom_id res chain seq x y z
N MET A 1 10.88 -15.35 -21.08
CA MET A 1 10.21 -14.70 -19.94
C MET A 1 10.23 -13.20 -20.19
N PRO A 2 9.13 -12.53 -20.59
CA PRO A 2 9.20 -11.11 -20.92
C PRO A 2 9.28 -10.29 -19.64
N GLN A 3 10.30 -9.43 -19.60
CA GLN A 3 10.59 -8.48 -18.53
C GLN A 3 9.61 -7.31 -18.66
N ASN A 4 8.60 -7.22 -17.79
CA ASN A 4 7.69 -6.07 -17.77
C ASN A 4 8.36 -4.90 -17.01
N ARG A 5 9.35 -4.27 -17.66
CA ARG A 5 10.07 -3.07 -17.18
C ARG A 5 9.32 -1.79 -17.51
N SER A 6 8.03 -1.68 -17.22
CA SER A 6 7.26 -0.47 -17.54
C SER A 6 7.35 0.59 -16.42
N CYS A 7 8.58 1.07 -16.18
CA CYS A 7 8.84 2.44 -15.75
C CYS A 7 10.02 3.00 -16.58
N LEU A 8 9.95 2.80 -17.91
CA LEU A 8 10.90 3.35 -18.88
C LEU A 8 10.37 4.69 -19.37
N THR A 9 10.55 5.74 -18.55
CA THR A 9 10.60 7.18 -18.92
C THR A 9 10.49 7.99 -17.63
N ASP A 10 11.58 8.60 -17.15
CA ASP A 10 11.72 9.78 -16.25
C ASP A 10 10.73 10.05 -15.09
N HIS A 11 9.81 9.15 -14.78
CA HIS A 11 8.68 9.37 -13.89
C HIS A 11 8.94 8.65 -12.57
N VAL A 12 9.55 9.39 -11.65
CA VAL A 12 9.67 9.01 -10.25
C VAL A 12 8.28 9.03 -9.63
N CYS A 13 7.60 7.88 -9.58
CA CYS A 13 6.26 7.74 -9.01
C CYS A 13 6.24 8.09 -7.52
N ALA A 14 7.36 7.97 -6.82
CA ALA A 14 7.49 8.43 -5.44
C ALA A 14 7.21 9.94 -5.30
N ARG A 15 7.48 10.75 -6.34
CA ARG A 15 7.30 12.22 -6.29
C ARG A 15 5.84 12.66 -6.19
N ILE A 16 4.89 11.83 -6.63
CA ILE A 16 3.45 12.14 -6.53
C ILE A 16 2.84 11.69 -5.19
N VAL A 17 3.58 10.94 -4.37
CA VAL A 17 3.08 10.41 -3.10
C VAL A 17 3.47 11.39 -1.98
N PRO A 18 2.51 12.01 -1.27
CA PRO A 18 2.81 13.10 -0.33
C PRO A 18 3.78 12.76 0.80
N ILE A 19 3.83 11.50 1.23
CA ILE A 19 4.74 11.05 2.30
C ILE A 19 6.23 11.19 1.93
N PHE A 20 6.54 11.26 0.63
CA PHE A 20 7.91 11.43 0.12
C PHE A 20 8.22 12.87 -0.31
N SER A 21 7.35 13.84 0.00
CA SER A 21 7.51 15.24 -0.43
C SER A 21 8.75 15.95 0.13
N SER A 22 9.31 15.46 1.23
CA SER A 22 10.53 16.00 1.84
C SER A 22 11.82 15.42 1.27
N LEU A 23 11.75 14.39 0.42
CA LEU A 23 12.92 13.76 -0.17
C LEU A 23 13.45 14.58 -1.35
N ASP A 24 14.77 14.65 -1.44
CA ASP A 24 15.45 15.22 -2.60
C ASP A 24 15.43 14.24 -3.79
N THR A 25 15.99 14.65 -4.92
CA THR A 25 15.95 13.81 -6.14
C THR A 25 16.67 12.48 -5.93
N ALA A 26 17.78 12.46 -5.18
CA ALA A 26 18.52 11.24 -4.90
C ALA A 26 17.71 10.27 -4.01
N GLY A 27 17.12 10.76 -2.92
CA GLY A 27 16.26 9.96 -2.05
C GLY A 27 15.00 9.45 -2.76
N LEU A 28 14.41 10.28 -3.63
CA LEU A 28 13.28 9.85 -4.46
C LEU A 28 13.66 8.73 -5.44
N LEU A 29 14.86 8.77 -6.01
CA LEU A 29 15.37 7.71 -6.88
C LEU A 29 15.63 6.42 -6.09
N GLU A 30 16.19 6.52 -4.89
CA GLU A 30 16.40 5.37 -4.00
C GLU A 30 15.08 4.71 -3.64
N VAL A 31 14.09 5.48 -3.16
CA VAL A 31 12.75 4.97 -2.87
C VAL A 31 12.12 4.36 -4.12
N SER A 32 12.23 5.03 -5.27
CA SER A 32 11.69 4.50 -6.53
C SER A 32 12.32 3.18 -6.94
N SER A 33 13.58 2.93 -6.56
CA SER A 33 14.26 1.66 -6.84
C SER A 33 13.78 0.51 -5.95
N LEU A 34 13.22 0.83 -4.77
CA LEU A 34 12.67 -0.15 -3.82
C LEU A 34 11.20 -0.50 -4.10
N ILE A 35 10.50 0.29 -4.92
CA ILE A 35 9.09 0.08 -5.22
C ILE A 35 8.91 -1.08 -6.22
N GLU A 36 8.18 -2.10 -5.80
CA GLU A 36 7.73 -3.18 -6.67
C GLU A 36 6.33 -2.88 -7.24
N HIS A 37 6.18 -2.97 -8.55
CA HIS A 37 4.88 -2.89 -9.22
C HIS A 37 4.15 -4.22 -9.14
N ARG A 38 2.91 -4.19 -8.65
CA ARG A 38 2.01 -5.36 -8.62
C ARG A 38 0.62 -4.98 -9.10
N GLU A 39 0.00 -5.90 -9.83
CA GLU A 39 -1.38 -5.82 -10.27
C GLU A 39 -2.22 -6.79 -9.45
N TYR A 40 -3.44 -6.37 -9.10
CA TYR A 40 -4.36 -7.15 -8.29
C TYR A 40 -5.71 -7.26 -9.00
N GLN A 41 -6.33 -8.43 -8.94
CA GLN A 41 -7.65 -8.66 -9.48
C GLN A 41 -8.75 -8.27 -8.48
N ARG A 42 -9.95 -8.04 -9.00
CA ARG A 42 -11.12 -7.74 -8.15
C ARG A 42 -11.37 -8.90 -7.18
N GLY A 43 -11.39 -8.59 -5.89
CA GLY A 43 -11.65 -9.56 -4.82
C GLY A 43 -10.38 -10.14 -4.20
N GLU A 44 -9.20 -9.80 -4.70
CA GLU A 44 -7.95 -10.19 -4.05
C GLU A 44 -7.74 -9.41 -2.75
N LEU A 45 -7.29 -10.13 -1.72
CA LEU A 45 -6.97 -9.60 -0.40
C LEU A 45 -5.52 -9.12 -0.39
N LEU A 46 -5.31 -7.84 -0.05
CA LEU A 46 -3.96 -7.27 0.02
C LEU A 46 -3.29 -7.56 1.37
N PHE A 47 -4.01 -7.33 2.47
CA PHE A 47 -3.58 -7.60 3.83
C PHE A 47 -4.80 -7.71 4.76
N SER A 48 -4.60 -8.34 5.93
CA SER A 48 -5.58 -8.50 7.00
C SER A 48 -5.16 -7.74 8.26
N GLN A 49 -6.13 -7.39 9.09
CA GLN A 49 -5.84 -6.82 10.41
C GLN A 49 -5.10 -7.86 11.26
N GLY A 50 -3.95 -7.48 11.82
CA GLY A 50 -3.08 -8.37 12.59
C GLY A 50 -1.89 -8.90 11.80
N ASP A 51 -1.87 -8.70 10.48
CA ASP A 51 -0.69 -8.98 9.67
C ASP A 51 0.47 -8.05 10.06
N ALA A 52 1.69 -8.54 9.87
CA ALA A 52 2.88 -7.76 10.15
C ALA A 52 2.92 -6.51 9.25
N GLY A 53 3.11 -5.34 9.86
CA GLY A 53 3.12 -4.04 9.19
C GLY A 53 4.41 -3.75 8.42
N ASN A 54 4.77 -4.65 7.49
CA ASN A 54 6.08 -4.64 6.84
C ASN A 54 6.06 -3.96 5.46
N TYR A 55 4.88 -3.56 4.96
CA TYR A 55 4.70 -3.08 3.60
C TYR A 55 3.96 -1.73 3.56
N LEU A 56 4.38 -0.87 2.62
CA LEU A 56 3.67 0.34 2.23
C LEU A 56 3.08 0.13 0.84
N TYR A 57 1.77 0.29 0.72
CA TYR A 57 1.07 0.17 -0.57
C TYR A 57 0.78 1.55 -1.15
N ILE A 58 1.12 1.74 -2.44
CA ILE A 58 0.86 2.95 -3.20
C ILE A 58 -0.11 2.61 -4.33
N VAL A 59 -1.29 3.26 -4.35
CA VAL A 59 -2.31 3.01 -5.38
C VAL A 59 -2.07 3.92 -6.57
N ARG A 60 -1.53 3.37 -7.66
CA ARG A 60 -1.37 4.10 -8.92
C ARG A 60 -2.71 4.30 -9.65
N PHE A 61 -3.52 3.24 -9.71
CA PHE A 61 -4.81 3.25 -10.39
C PHE A 61 -5.75 2.19 -9.78
N GLY A 62 -7.05 2.46 -9.81
CA GLY A 62 -8.08 1.56 -9.29
C GLY A 62 -8.66 2.01 -7.95
N ARG A 63 -9.38 1.10 -7.29
CA ARG A 63 -10.04 1.35 -6.00
C ARG A 63 -9.81 0.16 -5.08
N ILE A 64 -9.54 0.46 -3.81
CA ILE A 64 -9.38 -0.52 -2.75
C ILE A 64 -10.49 -0.28 -1.72
N LYS A 65 -11.02 -1.36 -1.15
CA LYS A 65 -11.96 -1.30 -0.03
C LYS A 65 -11.23 -1.70 1.24
N LEU A 66 -11.04 -0.73 2.14
CA LEU A 66 -10.60 -1.01 3.50
C LEU A 66 -11.82 -1.17 4.40
N TYR A 67 -11.85 -2.22 5.21
CA TYR A 67 -12.89 -2.42 6.20
C TYR A 67 -12.31 -3.06 7.46
N THR A 68 -12.78 -2.62 8.61
CA THR A 68 -12.50 -3.27 9.89
C THR A 68 -13.74 -4.01 10.32
N VAL A 69 -13.60 -5.28 10.72
CA VAL A 69 -14.70 -6.01 11.34
C VAL A 69 -14.75 -5.54 12.80
N SER A 70 -15.59 -4.55 13.09
CA SER A 70 -15.88 -4.17 14.47
C SER A 70 -16.64 -5.32 15.13
N GLY A 71 -15.89 -6.23 15.74
CA GLY A 71 -16.45 -7.22 16.64
C GLY A 71 -17.15 -6.48 17.77
N PHE A 72 -18.48 -6.46 17.74
CA PHE A 72 -19.28 -5.98 18.85
C PHE A 72 -19.05 -6.95 20.00
N SER A 73 -18.01 -6.72 20.80
CA SER A 73 -17.78 -7.44 22.03
C SER A 73 -18.91 -7.04 22.97
N ARG A 74 -19.99 -7.83 22.96
CA ARG A 74 -21.05 -7.71 23.96
C ARG A 74 -20.40 -8.07 25.28
N ARG A 75 -19.89 -7.05 25.98
CA ARG A 75 -19.53 -7.19 27.38
C ARG A 75 -20.83 -7.57 28.09
N PRO A 76 -20.96 -8.77 28.66
CA PRO A 76 -22.15 -9.10 29.44
C PRO A 76 -22.25 -8.05 30.58
N PRO A 77 -23.46 -7.56 30.90
CA PRO A 77 -23.63 -6.65 32.02
C PRO A 77 -23.08 -7.31 33.29
N ALA A 78 -22.21 -6.60 34.00
CA ALA A 78 -21.73 -7.05 35.30
C ALA A 78 -22.92 -7.10 36.26
N ASN A 79 -23.26 -8.31 36.73
CA ASN A 79 -24.21 -8.53 37.81
C ASN A 79 -23.58 -8.07 39.13
N ASN A 80 -24.32 -7.28 39.91
CA ASN A 80 -24.02 -6.92 41.30
C ASN A 80 -24.94 -7.74 42.21
#